data_AF-A0AA38KS63-F1
#
_entry.id   AF-A0AA38KS63-F1
#
_cell.length_a   1.000
_cell.length_b   1.000
_cell.length_c   1.000
_cell.angle_alpha   90.00
_cell.angle_beta   90.00
_cell.angle_gamma   90.00
#
_symmetry.space_group_name_H-M   'P 1'
#
loop_
_entity.id
_entity.type
_entity.pdbx_description
1 polymer ?
#
loop_
_entity_poly.entity_id
_entity_poly.type
_entity_poly.pdbx_seq_one_letter_code
_entity_poly.pdbx_strand_id
1 'polypeptide(L)'
;FAKIPFVAGTNLDEGTVFIPPARVDYTAEVIMDVMISNFSPPAVPFVSIGQLENAVTHLLDLYSDIPALGSPFNTENNTFGLSPGYKRISALLGDLTFQSQRRLWIQTASNAGVKTFSYLFTQP
;
A
#
# COMPACT_ATOMS: atom_id res chain seq x y z
N PHE A 1 21.42 -7.49 -8.95
CA PHE A 1 21.48 -7.42 -7.47
C PHE A 1 22.48 -8.45 -6.94
N ALA A 2 23.04 -8.26 -5.74
CA ALA A 2 23.96 -9.23 -5.13
C ALA A 2 23.21 -10.47 -4.61
N LYS A 3 23.78 -11.67 -4.80
CA LYS A 3 23.15 -12.95 -4.43
C LYS A 3 23.48 -13.35 -2.99
N ILE A 4 22.98 -12.59 -2.02
CA ILE A 4 23.23 -12.81 -0.58
C ILE A 4 21.92 -13.24 0.08
N PRO A 5 21.89 -14.31 0.89
CA PRO A 5 20.70 -14.68 1.67
C PRO A 5 20.26 -13.56 2.62
N PHE A 6 18.95 -13.34 2.75
CA PHE A 6 18.42 -12.26 3.60
C PHE A 6 17.06 -12.61 4.23
N VAL A 7 16.69 -11.78 5.21
CA VAL A 7 15.35 -11.73 5.81
C VAL A 7 14.73 -10.38 5.48
N ALA A 8 13.46 -10.35 5.07
CA ALA A 8 12.70 -9.12 4.88
C ALA A 8 11.30 -9.25 5.52
N GLY A 9 10.82 -8.23 6.21
CA GLY A 9 9.50 -8.26 6.83
C GLY A 9 8.82 -6.91 6.80
N THR A 10 7.55 -6.94 7.16
CA THR A 10 6.67 -5.79 7.26
C THR A 10 5.78 -5.92 8.48
N ASN A 11 5.28 -4.80 9.00
CA ASN A 11 4.14 -4.78 9.89
C ASN A 11 2.84 -5.05 9.10
N LEU A 12 1.79 -5.49 9.78
CA LEU A 12 0.48 -5.66 9.17
C LEU A 12 -0.07 -4.33 8.62
N ASP A 13 0.10 -3.26 9.39
CA ASP A 13 -0.56 -1.97 9.19
C ASP A 13 0.43 -0.84 8.88
N GLU A 14 1.43 -1.10 8.03
CA GLU A 14 2.50 -0.14 7.69
C GLU A 14 1.96 1.23 7.26
N GLY A 15 0.86 1.25 6.49
CA GLY A 15 0.34 2.49 5.92
C GLY A 15 -0.23 3.47 6.94
N THR A 16 -0.70 3.00 8.10
CA THR A 16 -1.47 3.81 9.06
C THR A 16 -0.72 5.02 9.58
N VAL A 17 0.61 4.90 9.79
CA VAL A 17 1.45 6.00 10.29
C VAL A 17 1.69 7.09 9.23
N PHE A 18 1.55 6.76 7.96
CA PHE A 18 1.80 7.68 6.84
C PHE A 18 0.55 8.45 6.42
N ILE A 19 -0.63 8.03 6.88
CA ILE A 19 -1.89 8.72 6.61
C ILE A 19 -2.19 9.66 7.78
N PRO A 20 -2.27 10.98 7.55
CA PRO A 20 -2.64 11.91 8.60
C PRO A 20 -3.99 11.54 9.22
N PRO A 21 -4.08 11.35 10.55
CA PRO A 21 -5.35 11.08 11.24
C PRO A 21 -6.21 12.37 11.38
N ALA A 22 -5.97 13.37 10.53
CA ALA A 22 -6.77 14.58 10.49
C ALA A 22 -8.21 14.25 10.05
N ARG A 23 -9.16 15.17 10.32
CA ARG A 23 -10.55 15.09 9.83
C ARG A 23 -10.64 15.33 8.31
N VAL A 24 -9.76 14.70 7.54
CA VAL A 24 -9.84 14.63 6.09
C VAL A 24 -10.87 13.56 5.76
N ASP A 25 -11.84 13.93 4.94
CA ASP A 25 -12.77 12.97 4.37
C ASP A 25 -12.12 12.34 3.13
N TYR A 26 -11.60 11.12 3.30
CA TYR A 26 -10.88 10.40 2.23
C TYR A 26 -11.86 9.76 1.24
N THR A 27 -12.51 10.59 0.42
CA THR A 27 -13.33 10.11 -0.71
C THR A 27 -12.45 9.48 -1.79
N ALA A 28 -13.05 8.79 -2.76
CA ALA A 28 -12.30 8.20 -3.87
C ALA A 28 -11.50 9.25 -4.66
N GLU A 29 -12.07 10.43 -4.85
CA GLU A 29 -11.46 11.58 -5.53
C GLU A 29 -10.25 12.10 -4.73
N VAL A 30 -10.40 12.26 -3.41
CA VAL A 30 -9.28 12.69 -2.54
C VAL A 30 -8.15 11.66 -2.55
N ILE A 31 -8.47 10.35 -2.53
CA ILE A 31 -7.46 9.29 -2.60
C ILE A 31 -6.76 9.32 -3.97
N MET A 32 -7.51 9.48 -5.07
CA MET A 32 -6.94 9.65 -6.41
C MET A 32 -5.95 10.81 -6.43
N ASP A 33 -6.33 11.99 -5.95
CA ASP A 33 -5.48 13.18 -5.94
C ASP A 33 -4.21 12.97 -5.11
N VAL A 34 -4.32 12.34 -3.94
CA VAL A 34 -3.16 11.98 -3.10
C VAL A 34 -2.23 11.01 -3.83
N MET A 35 -2.77 10.04 -4.55
CA MET A 35 -1.96 9.07 -5.29
C MET A 35 -1.27 9.72 -6.50
N ILE A 36 -2.00 10.48 -7.32
CA ILE A 36 -1.40 11.15 -8.48
C ILE A 36 -0.34 12.16 -8.04
N SER A 37 -0.59 12.95 -7.00
CA SER A 37 0.39 13.92 -6.50
C SER A 37 1.68 13.27 -5.97
N ASN A 38 1.59 12.12 -5.29
CA ASN A 38 2.77 11.42 -4.77
C ASN A 38 3.59 10.68 -5.84
N PHE A 39 2.96 10.27 -6.94
CA PHE A 39 3.60 9.48 -7.99
C PHE A 39 3.80 10.24 -9.31
N SER A 40 3.50 11.54 -9.34
CA SER A 40 3.72 12.44 -10.48
C SER A 40 4.94 13.35 -10.28
N PRO A 41 5.77 13.56 -11.32
CA PRO A 41 5.71 12.87 -12.61
C PRO A 41 6.06 11.37 -12.44
N PRO A 42 5.53 10.49 -13.30
CA PRO A 42 5.82 9.05 -13.21
C PRO A 42 7.32 8.77 -13.15
N ALA A 43 7.77 8.09 -12.10
CA ALA A 43 9.19 7.77 -11.90
C ALA A 43 9.71 6.73 -12.90
N VAL A 44 8.81 5.92 -13.48
CA VAL A 44 9.16 4.89 -14.46
C VAL A 44 9.26 5.53 -15.86
N PRO A 45 10.40 5.39 -16.56
CA PRO A 45 10.54 5.90 -17.91
C PRO A 45 9.44 5.38 -18.83
N PHE A 46 8.99 6.23 -19.76
CA PHE A 46 7.95 5.91 -20.76
C PHE A 46 6.55 5.65 -20.19
N VAL A 47 6.32 5.84 -18.88
CA VAL A 47 4.97 5.88 -18.30
C VAL A 47 4.43 7.30 -18.42
N SER A 48 3.29 7.45 -19.10
CA SER A 48 2.59 8.73 -19.21
C SER A 48 1.73 9.02 -17.98
N ILE A 49 1.35 10.28 -17.80
CA ILE A 49 0.41 10.67 -16.72
C ILE A 49 -0.93 9.92 -16.83
N GLY A 50 -1.46 9.74 -18.05
CA GLY A 50 -2.69 8.99 -18.26
C GLY A 50 -2.56 7.49 -17.93
N GLN A 51 -1.37 6.90 -18.09
CA GLN A 51 -1.13 5.52 -17.64
C GLN A 51 -1.08 5.44 -16.11
N LEU A 52 -0.53 6.46 -15.43
CA LEU A 52 -0.57 6.54 -13.97
C LEU A 52 -2.02 6.68 -13.47
N GLU A 53 -2.81 7.58 -14.07
CA GLU A 53 -4.24 7.76 -13.74
C GLU A 53 -5.05 6.46 -13.90
N ASN A 54 -4.83 5.74 -15.01
CA ASN A 54 -5.46 4.43 -15.22
C ASN A 54 -5.03 3.39 -14.17
N ALA A 55 -3.75 3.38 -13.78
CA ALA A 55 -3.26 2.47 -12.75
C ALA A 55 -3.87 2.79 -11.37
N VAL A 56 -3.97 4.07 -11.00
CA VAL A 56 -4.59 4.48 -9.74
C VAL A 56 -6.10 4.19 -9.75
N THR A 57 -6.77 4.40 -10.88
CA THR A 57 -8.19 4.03 -11.04
C THR A 57 -8.38 2.54 -10.78
N HIS A 58 -7.54 1.70 -11.39
CA HIS A 58 -7.59 0.26 -11.18
C HIS A 58 -7.28 -0.15 -9.73
N LEU A 59 -6.36 0.54 -9.06
CA LEU A 59 -6.11 0.32 -7.63
C LEU A 59 -7.35 0.68 -6.80
N LEU A 60 -8.06 1.76 -7.10
CA LEU A 60 -9.30 2.10 -6.40
C LEU A 60 -10.39 1.04 -6.59
N ASP A 61 -10.46 0.35 -7.73
CA ASP A 61 -11.37 -0.78 -7.92
C ASP A 61 -11.00 -1.99 -7.05
N LEU A 62 -9.71 -2.26 -6.87
CA LEU A 62 -9.21 -3.38 -6.06
C LEU A 62 -9.35 -3.13 -4.56
N TYR A 63 -9.27 -1.87 -4.13
CA TYR A 63 -9.44 -1.47 -2.74
C TYR A 63 -10.81 -0.82 -2.56
N SER A 64 -11.82 -1.61 -2.18
CA SER A 64 -13.19 -1.09 -1.95
C SER A 64 -13.25 -0.06 -0.81
N ASP A 65 -14.31 0.73 -0.76
CA ASP A 65 -14.63 1.66 0.33
C ASP A 65 -15.21 1.02 1.60
N ILE A 66 -15.30 -0.32 1.65
CA ILE A 66 -15.77 -1.09 2.80
C ILE A 66 -14.74 -1.02 3.94
N PRO A 67 -15.04 -0.39 5.10
CA PRO A 67 -14.05 -0.18 6.16
C PRO A 67 -13.47 -1.47 6.75
N ALA A 68 -14.25 -2.56 6.79
CA ALA A 68 -13.78 -3.88 7.23
C ALA A 68 -12.62 -4.46 6.40
N LEU A 69 -12.42 -3.99 5.17
CA LEU A 69 -11.36 -4.45 4.28
C LEU A 69 -10.11 -3.55 4.30
N GLY A 70 -10.13 -2.44 5.03
CA GLY A 70 -9.01 -1.51 5.12
C GLY A 70 -8.13 -1.68 6.37
N SER A 71 -7.05 -0.90 6.44
CA SER A 71 -6.05 -0.92 7.53
C SER A 71 -6.34 0.19 8.57
N PRO A 72 -6.32 -0.03 9.90
CA PRO A 72 -5.90 -1.25 10.60
C PRO A 72 -6.72 -2.49 10.23
N PHE A 73 -6.04 -3.55 9.75
CA PHE A 73 -6.70 -4.77 9.29
C PHE A 73 -7.25 -5.56 10.47
N ASN A 74 -8.26 -6.41 10.23
CA ASN A 74 -8.91 -7.24 11.24
C ASN A 74 -9.57 -6.45 12.39
N THR A 75 -9.96 -5.20 12.15
CA THR A 75 -10.67 -4.33 13.11
C THR A 75 -12.12 -4.06 12.70
N GLU A 76 -12.65 -4.87 11.78
CA GLU A 76 -14.00 -4.74 11.23
C GLU A 76 -14.30 -3.30 10.76
N ASN A 77 -15.52 -2.81 10.95
CA ASN A 77 -15.93 -1.47 10.56
C ASN A 77 -15.50 -0.36 11.54
N ASN A 78 -14.63 -0.65 12.52
CA ASN A 78 -14.15 0.37 13.45
C ASN A 78 -13.23 1.36 12.74
N THR A 79 -13.61 2.64 12.68
CA THR A 79 -12.82 3.72 12.07
C THR A 79 -12.04 4.53 13.08
N PHE A 80 -12.11 4.20 14.38
CA PHE A 80 -11.38 4.90 15.44
C PHE A 80 -11.68 6.42 15.53
N GLY A 81 -12.89 6.82 15.12
CA GLY A 81 -13.29 8.24 15.07
C GLY A 81 -12.73 9.01 13.85
N LEU A 82 -12.10 8.31 12.90
CA LEU A 82 -11.63 8.86 11.62
C LEU A 82 -12.66 8.62 10.51
N SER A 83 -12.43 9.23 9.34
CA SER A 83 -13.28 9.00 8.15
C SER A 83 -13.19 7.53 7.69
N PRO A 84 -14.28 6.93 7.18
CA PRO A 84 -14.25 5.55 6.66
C PRO A 84 -13.14 5.30 5.62
N GLY A 85 -12.88 6.30 4.77
CA GLY A 85 -11.83 6.26 3.75
C GLY A 85 -10.40 6.23 4.28
N TYR A 86 -10.16 6.63 5.54
CA TYR A 86 -8.85 6.52 6.20
C TYR A 86 -8.32 5.09 6.12
N LYS A 87 -9.20 4.10 6.35
CA LYS A 87 -8.79 2.70 6.33
C LYS A 87 -8.41 2.21 4.93
N ARG A 88 -9.15 2.68 3.92
CA ARG A 88 -8.92 2.35 2.51
C ARG A 88 -7.56 2.86 2.03
N ILE A 89 -7.28 4.15 2.25
CA ILE A 89 -6.00 4.74 1.83
C ILE A 89 -4.82 4.16 2.62
N SER A 90 -4.99 3.87 3.91
CA SER A 90 -3.94 3.22 4.73
C SER A 90 -3.59 1.83 4.20
N ALA A 91 -4.58 1.02 3.82
CA ALA A 91 -4.34 -0.29 3.20
C ALA A 91 -3.61 -0.15 1.86
N LEU A 92 -4.10 0.73 0.99
CA LEU A 92 -3.55 0.94 -0.35
C LEU A 92 -2.09 1.40 -0.30
N LEU A 93 -1.78 2.44 0.49
CA LEU A 93 -0.42 2.96 0.59
C LEU A 93 0.53 2.02 1.36
N GLY A 94 0.03 1.29 2.37
CA GLY A 94 0.80 0.25 3.04
C GLY A 94 1.24 -0.85 2.08
N ASP A 95 0.35 -1.29 1.20
CA ASP A 95 0.66 -2.31 0.20
C ASP A 95 1.58 -1.78 -0.89
N LEU A 96 1.35 -0.57 -1.39
CA LEU A 96 2.16 0.01 -2.46
C LEU A 96 3.61 0.27 -2.01
N THR A 97 3.80 0.81 -0.81
CA THR A 97 5.14 1.20 -0.33
C THR A 97 5.90 0.05 0.32
N PHE A 98 5.22 -0.90 0.97
CA PHE A 98 5.88 -1.94 1.76
C PHE A 98 5.58 -3.36 1.29
N GLN A 99 4.30 -3.78 1.27
CA GLN A 99 3.98 -5.20 1.02
C GLN A 99 4.36 -5.64 -0.40
N SER A 100 4.05 -4.83 -1.41
CA SER A 100 4.38 -5.11 -2.80
C SER A 100 5.90 -5.18 -3.02
N GLN A 101 6.66 -4.26 -2.42
CA GLN A 101 8.12 -4.22 -2.52
C GLN A 101 8.77 -5.43 -1.86
N ARG A 102 8.31 -5.79 -0.65
CA ARG A 102 8.76 -7.00 0.05
C ARG A 102 8.49 -8.25 -0.79
N ARG A 103 7.27 -8.40 -1.32
CA ARG A 103 6.89 -9.56 -2.15
C ARG A 103 7.69 -9.63 -3.45
N LEU A 104 7.81 -8.51 -4.16
CA LEU A 104 8.59 -8.40 -5.41
C LEU A 104 10.04 -8.82 -5.17
N TRP A 105 10.71 -8.22 -4.17
CA TRP A 105 12.11 -8.48 -3.90
C TRP A 105 12.37 -9.93 -3.50
N ILE A 106 11.55 -10.49 -2.60
CA ILE A 106 11.66 -11.89 -2.19
C ILE A 106 11.44 -12.84 -3.38
N GLN A 107 10.40 -12.59 -4.20
CA GLN A 107 10.10 -13.43 -5.34
C GLN A 107 11.21 -13.39 -6.39
N THR A 108 11.72 -12.20 -6.73
CA THR A 108 12.85 -12.02 -7.65
C THR A 108 14.10 -12.74 -7.15
N ALA A 109 14.45 -12.60 -5.87
CA ALA A 109 15.65 -13.23 -5.31
C ALA A 109 15.52 -14.75 -5.20
N SER A 110 14.36 -15.24 -4.76
CA SER A 110 14.05 -16.67 -4.68
C SER A 110 14.15 -17.33 -6.06
N ASN A 111 13.57 -16.71 -7.09
CA ASN A 111 13.64 -17.20 -8.48
C ASN A 111 15.08 -17.24 -9.02
N ALA A 112 15.98 -16.41 -8.48
CA ALA A 112 17.41 -16.41 -8.84
C ALA A 112 18.27 -17.38 -8.01
N GLY A 113 17.64 -18.23 -7.18
CA GLY A 113 18.29 -19.24 -6.34
C GLY A 113 18.84 -18.70 -5.00
N VAL A 114 18.46 -17.50 -4.58
CA VAL A 114 18.87 -16.93 -3.29
C VAL A 114 17.95 -17.42 -2.18
N LYS A 115 18.51 -17.89 -1.06
CA LYS A 115 17.72 -18.26 0.12
C LYS A 115 17.13 -16.99 0.75
N THR A 116 15.81 -16.95 0.88
CA THR A 116 15.08 -15.82 1.44
C THR A 116 14.18 -16.28 2.59
N PHE A 117 13.97 -15.40 3.56
CA PHE A 117 13.02 -15.59 4.65
C PHE A 117 12.16 -14.34 4.81
N SER A 118 10.91 -14.52 5.23
CA SER A 118 9.99 -13.40 5.45
C SER A 118 9.22 -13.54 6.74
N TYR A 119 8.91 -12.40 7.35
CA TYR A 119 7.92 -12.32 8.43
C TYR A 119 6.86 -11.26 8.10
N LEU A 120 5.70 -11.39 8.75
CA LEU A 120 4.66 -10.37 8.85
C LEU A 120 4.40 -10.18 10.34
N PHE A 121 4.65 -8.98 10.85
CA PHE A 121 4.45 -8.67 12.26
C PHE A 121 3.01 -8.20 12.49
N THR A 122 2.25 -8.96 13.28
CA THR A 122 0.80 -8.74 13.49
C THR A 122 0.47 -8.53 14.97
N GLN A 123 1.47 -8.20 15.81
CA GLN A 123 1.21 -7.99 17.22
C GLN A 123 0.41 -6.69 17.42
N PRO A 124 -0.69 -6.73 18.20
CA PRO A 124 -1.49 -5.54 18.53
C PRO A 124 -0.78 -4.58 19.49
#